data_AF-A0AAJ0EMD3-F1
#
_entry.id   AF-A0AAJ0EMD3-F1
#
_cell.length_a   1.000
_cell.length_b   1.000
_cell.length_c   1.000
_cell.angle_alpha   90.00
_cell.angle_beta   90.00
_cell.angle_gamma   90.00
#
_symmetry.space_group_name_H-M   'P 1'
#
loop_
_entity.id
_entity.type
_entity.pdbx_description
1 polymer ?
#
loop_
_entity_poly.entity_id
_entity_poly.type
_entity_poly.pdbx_seq_one_letter_code
_entity_poly.pdbx_strand_id
1 'polypeptide(L)'
;MWKERKYDLIHSRVIGYIENWPEYLRNVQSCLATAGVLHIEVVEMIPFTDEGSLPETSPLLKLSRILYEPSEISEEHIGHGSSNIERDLKKIGMQPKIEHRKLPVKHHKDEKRPQLEDWLASTMIQFIVANVAIANEGSARPGLDDELVKAAILEISQTFFHAYCN
;
A
#
# COMPACT_ATOMS: atom_id res chain seq x y z
N MET A 1 17.43 -14.75 15.47
CA MET A 1 18.32 -14.53 14.31
C MET A 1 17.87 -15.46 13.19
N TRP A 2 17.72 -14.97 11.97
CA TRP A 2 17.26 -15.77 10.83
C TRP A 2 18.34 -16.77 10.44
N LYS A 3 17.96 -17.99 10.07
CA LYS A 3 18.92 -19.04 9.71
C LYS A 3 19.15 -19.04 8.20
N GLU A 4 20.41 -18.99 7.79
CA GLU A 4 20.79 -19.02 6.37
C GLU A 4 20.31 -20.31 5.69
N ARG A 5 19.73 -20.15 4.49
CA ARG A 5 19.29 -21.25 3.61
C ARG A 5 18.38 -22.29 4.31
N LYS A 6 17.51 -21.87 5.23
CA LYS A 6 16.61 -22.77 5.97
C LYS A 6 15.14 -22.65 5.62
N TYR A 7 14.74 -21.68 4.79
CA TYR A 7 13.34 -21.41 4.53
C TYR A 7 13.00 -21.69 3.07
N ASP A 8 12.04 -22.58 2.85
CA ASP A 8 11.49 -22.86 1.51
C ASP A 8 10.46 -21.81 1.07
N LEU A 9 9.88 -21.09 2.03
CA LEU A 9 8.95 -19.99 1.79
C LEU A 9 9.20 -18.88 2.80
N ILE A 10 9.30 -17.66 2.29
CA ILE A 10 9.19 -16.45 3.09
C ILE A 10 8.00 -15.67 2.56
N HIS A 11 7.02 -15.43 3.44
CA HIS A 11 5.81 -14.70 3.11
C HIS A 11 5.79 -13.38 3.87
N SER A 12 5.63 -12.28 3.15
CA SER A 12 5.55 -10.95 3.71
C SER A 12 4.33 -10.23 3.19
N ARG A 13 3.51 -9.76 4.13
CA ARG A 13 2.16 -9.30 3.86
C ARG A 13 1.99 -7.86 4.34
N VAL A 14 1.41 -7.02 3.51
CA VAL A 14 1.12 -5.60 3.83
C VAL A 14 2.41 -4.83 4.20
N ILE A 15 3.49 -5.08 3.45
CA ILE A 15 4.80 -4.48 3.71
C ILE A 15 5.02 -3.20 2.87
N GLY A 16 4.19 -2.18 3.09
CA GLY A 16 4.28 -0.91 2.36
C GLY A 16 5.31 0.10 2.90
N TYR A 17 5.84 -0.12 4.11
CA TYR A 17 6.63 0.87 4.85
C TYR A 17 7.98 0.32 5.34
N ILE A 18 8.64 -0.53 4.55
CA ILE A 18 10.00 -0.96 4.87
C ILE A 18 10.95 0.19 4.53
N GLU A 19 11.60 0.75 5.54
CA GLU A 19 12.56 1.84 5.38
C GLU A 19 13.79 1.43 4.55
N ASN A 20 14.32 0.22 4.79
CA ASN A 20 15.49 -0.30 4.07
C ASN A 20 15.16 -1.57 3.27
N TRP A 21 14.42 -1.40 2.18
CA TRP A 21 14.09 -2.51 1.27
C TRP A 21 15.31 -3.27 0.73
N PRO A 22 16.44 -2.63 0.34
CA PRO A 22 17.65 -3.35 -0.06
C PRO A 22 18.19 -4.32 1.00
N GLU A 23 18.19 -3.90 2.25
CA GLU A 23 18.61 -4.76 3.35
C GLU A 23 17.63 -5.90 3.58
N TYR A 24 16.33 -5.60 3.58
CA TYR A 24 15.28 -6.60 3.67
C TYR A 24 15.41 -7.69 2.59
N LEU A 25 15.54 -7.29 1.32
CA LEU A 25 15.68 -8.22 0.20
C LEU A 25 16.96 -9.06 0.28
N ARG A 26 18.09 -8.46 0.72
CA ARG A 26 19.34 -9.19 0.96
C ARG A 26 19.18 -10.25 2.05
N ASN A 27 18.51 -9.91 3.15
CA ASN A 27 18.25 -10.84 4.26
C ASN A 27 17.32 -11.98 3.84
N VAL A 28 16.29 -11.68 3.07
CA VAL A 28 15.41 -12.70 2.48
C VAL A 28 16.21 -13.66 1.59
N GLN A 29 17.07 -13.12 0.73
CA GLN A 29 17.88 -13.92 -0.19
C GLN A 29 18.86 -14.85 0.55
N SER A 30 19.48 -14.40 1.65
CA SER A 30 20.40 -15.24 2.43
C SER A 30 19.69 -16.37 3.19
N CYS A 31 18.44 -16.14 3.58
CA CYS A 31 17.65 -17.07 4.38
C CYS A 31 16.88 -18.11 3.53
N LEU A 32 16.48 -17.74 2.31
CA LEU A 32 15.78 -18.64 1.39
C LEU A 32 16.67 -19.79 0.94
N ALA A 33 16.13 -21.01 0.93
CA ALA A 33 16.72 -22.14 0.24
C ALA A 33 16.91 -21.83 -1.27
N THR A 34 17.78 -22.56 -1.95
CA THR A 34 18.13 -22.31 -3.36
C THR A 34 16.92 -22.27 -4.30
N ALA A 35 15.89 -23.08 -4.03
CA ALA A 35 14.63 -23.11 -4.77
C ALA A 35 13.45 -22.53 -3.96
N GLY A 36 13.75 -21.77 -2.90
CA GLY A 36 12.74 -21.19 -2.03
C GLY A 36 11.97 -20.07 -2.72
N VAL A 37 10.76 -19.81 -2.23
CA VAL A 37 9.84 -18.82 -2.78
C VAL A 37 9.74 -17.62 -1.84
N LEU A 38 9.77 -16.42 -2.41
CA LEU A 38 9.38 -15.19 -1.73
C LEU A 38 7.98 -14.80 -2.21
N HIS A 39 7.04 -14.69 -1.28
CA HIS A 39 5.72 -14.12 -1.54
C HIS A 39 5.62 -12.75 -0.88
N ILE A 40 5.32 -11.72 -1.67
CA ILE A 40 5.13 -10.35 -1.20
C ILE A 40 3.72 -9.91 -1.58
N GLU A 41 2.94 -9.51 -0.59
CA GLU A 41 1.67 -8.80 -0.77
C GLU A 41 1.84 -7.34 -0.33
N VAL A 42 1.51 -6.40 -1.21
CA VAL A 42 1.48 -4.96 -0.95
C VAL A 42 0.11 -4.44 -1.38
N VAL A 43 -0.38 -3.43 -0.66
CA VAL A 43 -1.62 -2.73 -1.02
C VAL A 43 -1.25 -1.31 -1.47
N GLU A 44 -1.61 -0.96 -2.69
CA GLU A 44 -1.46 0.39 -3.23
C GLU A 44 -2.66 1.23 -2.76
N MET A 45 -2.45 2.04 -1.71
CA MET A 45 -3.52 2.79 -1.02
C MET A 45 -4.00 4.05 -1.77
N ILE A 46 -3.72 4.13 -3.08
CA ILE A 46 -4.24 5.16 -3.98
C ILE A 46 -5.43 4.56 -4.72
N PRO A 47 -6.67 5.00 -4.41
CA PRO A 47 -7.85 4.44 -5.03
C PRO A 47 -7.96 4.86 -6.50
N PHE A 48 -8.49 3.97 -7.33
CA PHE A 48 -8.79 4.21 -8.73
C PHE A 48 -10.17 3.68 -9.09
N THR A 49 -10.69 4.09 -10.24
CA THR A 49 -11.99 3.67 -10.76
C THR A 49 -11.86 3.25 -12.23
N ASP A 50 -12.64 2.28 -12.68
CA ASP A 50 -12.67 1.87 -14.09
C ASP A 50 -13.64 2.74 -14.92
N GLU A 51 -14.60 3.38 -14.27
CA GLU A 51 -15.78 4.02 -14.90
C GLU A 51 -15.81 5.54 -14.66
N GLY A 52 -14.79 6.08 -14.00
CA GLY A 52 -14.69 7.52 -13.71
C GLY A 52 -15.58 8.00 -12.56
N SER A 53 -16.12 7.10 -11.74
CA SER A 53 -17.00 7.47 -10.62
C SER A 53 -16.26 8.10 -9.43
N LEU A 54 -14.93 8.04 -9.41
CA LEU A 54 -14.06 8.76 -8.47
C LEU A 54 -13.52 10.04 -9.15
N PRO A 55 -14.06 11.23 -8.84
CA PRO A 55 -13.62 12.47 -9.48
C PRO A 55 -12.23 12.90 -8.97
N GLU A 56 -11.45 13.58 -9.81
CA GLU A 56 -10.14 14.17 -9.43
C GLU A 56 -10.24 15.18 -8.27
N THR A 57 -11.44 15.71 -8.01
CA THR A 57 -11.70 16.60 -6.87
C THR A 57 -11.95 15.87 -5.56
N SER A 58 -12.07 14.54 -5.56
CA SER A 58 -12.33 13.68 -4.39
C SER A 58 -11.34 13.97 -3.26
N PRO A 59 -11.84 14.30 -2.05
CA PRO A 59 -11.03 14.40 -0.85
C PRO A 59 -10.19 13.15 -0.59
N LEU A 60 -10.76 11.96 -0.77
CA LEU A 60 -10.07 10.68 -0.63
C LEU A 60 -8.91 10.55 -1.61
N LEU A 61 -9.15 10.79 -2.90
CA LEU A 61 -8.11 10.67 -3.92
C LEU A 61 -6.96 11.66 -3.68
N LYS A 62 -7.29 12.91 -3.36
CA LYS A 62 -6.31 13.95 -3.04
C LYS A 62 -5.46 13.58 -1.82
N LEU A 63 -6.11 13.15 -0.73
CA LEU A 63 -5.40 12.76 0.48
C LEU A 63 -4.53 11.53 0.25
N SER A 64 -5.03 10.51 -0.45
CA SER A 64 -4.24 9.32 -0.79
C SER A 64 -3.00 9.65 -1.62
N ARG A 65 -3.10 10.57 -2.59
CA ARG A 65 -1.91 11.03 -3.34
C ARG A 65 -0.90 11.72 -2.44
N ILE A 66 -1.34 12.64 -1.57
CA ILE A 66 -0.45 13.30 -0.61
C ILE A 66 0.29 12.29 0.29
N LEU A 67 -0.41 11.23 0.71
CA LEU A 67 0.14 10.25 1.65
C LEU A 67 1.02 9.18 0.99
N TYR A 68 0.70 8.77 -0.24
CA TYR A 68 1.22 7.53 -0.82
C TYR A 68 1.89 7.72 -2.19
N GLU A 69 1.69 8.85 -2.85
CA GLU A 69 2.39 9.13 -4.11
C GLU A 69 3.88 9.38 -3.81
N PRO A 70 4.81 8.73 -4.53
CA PRO A 70 6.23 8.97 -4.31
C PRO A 70 6.58 10.43 -4.58
N SER A 71 7.35 11.07 -3.68
CA SER A 71 7.89 12.39 -3.98
C SER A 71 8.95 12.27 -5.08
N GLU A 72 8.97 13.17 -6.07
CA GLU A 72 9.97 13.16 -7.14
C GLU A 72 11.43 13.34 -6.63
N ILE A 73 11.60 13.75 -5.37
CA ILE A 73 12.89 14.14 -4.78
C ILE A 73 13.62 12.96 -4.12
N SER A 74 12.95 11.83 -3.91
CA SER A 74 13.48 10.79 -3.05
C SER A 74 14.00 9.57 -3.82
N GLU A 75 15.32 9.56 -4.06
CA GLU A 75 16.05 8.46 -4.71
C GLU A 75 16.01 7.13 -3.91
N GLU A 76 15.53 7.15 -2.66
CA GLU A 76 15.53 6.00 -1.74
C GLU A 76 14.31 5.06 -1.87
N HIS A 77 13.37 5.31 -2.80
CA HIS A 77 12.05 4.66 -2.79
C HIS A 77 12.02 3.31 -3.51
N ILE A 78 12.81 2.36 -3.00
CA ILE A 78 12.62 0.94 -3.29
C ILE A 78 11.33 0.51 -2.60
N GLY A 79 10.42 -0.16 -3.32
CA GLY A 79 9.17 -0.72 -2.76
C GLY A 79 7.92 0.16 -2.72
N HIS A 80 7.95 1.37 -3.28
CA HIS A 80 6.72 2.15 -3.51
C HIS A 80 6.09 1.77 -4.86
N GLY A 81 4.99 1.05 -4.82
CA GLY A 81 4.29 0.59 -6.02
C GLY A 81 4.86 -0.69 -6.64
N SER A 82 3.98 -1.45 -7.26
CA SER A 82 4.23 -2.72 -7.95
C SER A 82 5.41 -2.70 -8.92
N SER A 83 5.61 -1.59 -9.65
CA SER A 83 6.70 -1.43 -10.63
C SER A 83 8.10 -1.37 -10.01
N ASN A 84 8.24 -0.80 -8.81
CA ASN A 84 9.52 -0.73 -8.11
C ASN A 84 9.90 -2.11 -7.52
N ILE A 85 8.93 -2.82 -6.94
CA ILE A 85 9.13 -4.15 -6.36
C ILE A 85 9.64 -5.13 -7.42
N GLU A 86 9.06 -5.13 -8.63
CA GLU A 86 9.53 -6.01 -9.71
C GLU A 86 11.00 -5.80 -10.05
N ARG A 87 11.38 -4.52 -10.25
CA ARG A 87 12.73 -4.12 -10.58
C ARG A 87 13.70 -4.57 -9.50
N ASP A 88 13.33 -4.37 -8.23
CA ASP A 88 14.23 -4.59 -7.12
C ASP A 88 14.39 -6.09 -6.79
N LEU A 89 13.35 -6.90 -7.01
CA LEU A 89 13.46 -8.37 -7.00
C LEU A 89 14.37 -8.89 -8.11
N LYS A 90 14.28 -8.33 -9.33
CA LYS A 90 15.17 -8.71 -10.44
C LYS A 90 16.64 -8.39 -10.14
N LYS A 91 16.93 -7.26 -9.48
CA LYS A 91 18.30 -6.87 -9.10
C LYS A 91 18.98 -7.90 -8.18
N ILE A 92 18.21 -8.61 -7.35
CA ILE A 92 18.74 -9.68 -6.49
C ILE A 92 18.69 -11.07 -7.15
N GLY A 93 18.45 -11.15 -8.46
CA GLY A 93 18.44 -12.40 -9.21
C GLY A 93 17.18 -13.26 -9.04
N MET A 94 16.09 -12.70 -8.50
CA MET A 94 14.79 -13.37 -8.46
C MET A 94 14.04 -13.18 -9.78
N GLN A 95 13.12 -14.11 -10.06
CA GLN A 95 12.21 -14.06 -11.21
C GLN A 95 10.78 -13.77 -10.71
N PRO A 96 10.38 -12.49 -10.59
CA PRO A 96 9.08 -12.14 -10.02
C PRO A 96 7.94 -12.45 -11.00
N LYS A 97 6.81 -12.90 -10.44
CA LYS A 97 5.50 -12.93 -11.10
C LYS A 97 4.60 -11.95 -10.34
N ILE A 98 4.06 -10.96 -11.03
CA ILE A 98 3.17 -9.96 -10.43
C ILE A 98 1.73 -10.28 -10.77
N GLU A 99 0.86 -10.19 -9.77
CA GLU A 99 -0.58 -10.27 -9.90
C GLU A 99 -1.19 -9.04 -9.24
N HIS A 100 -2.00 -8.29 -9.98
CA HIS A 100 -2.77 -7.18 -9.43
C HIS A 100 -4.17 -7.66 -9.07
N ARG A 101 -4.65 -7.28 -7.89
CA ARG A 101 -6.00 -7.65 -7.43
C ARG A 101 -6.74 -6.41 -6.99
N LYS A 102 -7.91 -6.19 -7.59
CA LYS A 102 -8.80 -5.09 -7.21
C LYS A 102 -9.42 -5.35 -5.85
N LEU A 103 -9.06 -4.54 -4.87
CA LEU A 103 -9.68 -4.51 -3.55
C LEU A 103 -10.70 -3.38 -3.51
N PRO A 104 -12.00 -3.67 -3.39
CA PRO A 104 -13.03 -2.64 -3.39
C PRO A 104 -12.90 -1.75 -2.14
N VAL A 105 -12.75 -0.44 -2.36
CA VAL A 105 -12.73 0.56 -1.28
C VAL A 105 -14.09 0.64 -0.60
N LYS A 106 -15.16 0.39 -1.38
CA LYS A 106 -16.54 -0.02 -0.99
C LYS A 106 -17.50 0.24 -2.18
N HIS A 107 -18.32 -0.73 -2.59
CA HIS A 107 -19.49 -0.42 -3.43
C HIS A 107 -20.61 -1.48 -3.46
N HIS A 108 -21.81 -0.94 -3.68
CA HIS A 108 -23.15 -1.49 -3.57
C HIS A 108 -23.42 -2.86 -4.23
N LYS A 109 -24.14 -3.70 -3.46
CA LYS A 109 -25.01 -4.84 -3.84
C LYS A 109 -24.42 -6.25 -3.86
N ASP A 110 -23.13 -6.45 -3.69
CA ASP A 110 -22.60 -7.82 -3.61
C ASP A 110 -22.60 -8.31 -2.15
N GLU A 111 -23.71 -8.94 -1.72
CA GLU A 111 -23.93 -9.46 -0.35
C GLU A 111 -22.84 -10.44 0.12
N LYS A 112 -21.96 -10.89 -0.78
CA LYS A 112 -20.95 -11.91 -0.52
C LYS A 112 -19.60 -11.37 -0.04
N ARG A 113 -19.33 -10.06 -0.09
CA ARG A 113 -18.01 -9.49 0.26
C ARG A 113 -17.98 -8.32 1.27
N PRO A 114 -18.99 -8.09 2.13
CA PRO A 114 -19.01 -6.91 3.02
C PRO A 114 -17.80 -6.86 3.97
N GLN A 115 -17.31 -8.01 4.45
CA GLN A 115 -16.20 -8.05 5.41
C GLN A 115 -14.86 -7.54 4.84
N LEU A 116 -14.63 -7.69 3.52
CA LEU A 116 -13.38 -7.24 2.90
C LEU A 116 -13.39 -5.73 2.69
N GLU A 117 -14.55 -5.19 2.28
CA GLU A 117 -14.77 -3.76 2.09
C GLU A 117 -14.67 -3.02 3.41
N ASP A 118 -15.33 -3.52 4.45
CA ASP A 118 -15.26 -2.95 5.81
C ASP A 118 -13.83 -2.98 6.35
N TRP A 119 -13.09 -4.08 6.10
CA TRP A 119 -11.69 -4.18 6.49
C TRP A 119 -10.82 -3.15 5.78
N LEU A 120 -10.95 -2.99 4.46
CA LEU A 120 -10.14 -2.03 3.71
C LEU A 120 -10.48 -0.59 4.10
N ALA A 121 -11.77 -0.24 4.19
CA ALA A 121 -12.22 1.07 4.63
C ALA A 121 -11.70 1.40 6.04
N SER A 122 -11.84 0.47 6.99
CA SER A 122 -11.30 0.63 8.35
C SER A 122 -9.78 0.80 8.35
N THR A 123 -9.08 0.04 7.51
CA THR A 123 -7.62 0.08 7.38
C THR A 123 -7.16 1.42 6.81
N MET A 124 -7.82 1.93 5.76
CA MET A 124 -7.55 3.26 5.19
C MET A 124 -7.72 4.36 6.24
N ILE A 125 -8.80 4.33 7.02
CA ILE A 125 -9.05 5.31 8.09
C ILE A 125 -7.94 5.24 9.15
N GLN A 126 -7.55 4.04 9.59
CA GLN A 126 -6.48 3.87 10.58
C GLN A 126 -5.13 4.40 10.08
N PHE A 127 -4.79 4.17 8.81
CA PHE A 127 -3.57 4.70 8.22
C PHE A 127 -3.60 6.23 8.09
N ILE A 128 -4.74 6.82 7.74
CA ILE A 128 -4.91 8.28 7.71
C ILE A 128 -4.67 8.87 9.12
N VAL A 129 -5.33 8.30 10.14
CA VAL A 129 -5.18 8.76 11.54
C VAL A 129 -3.73 8.65 12.01
N ALA A 130 -3.05 7.54 11.69
CA ALA A 130 -1.64 7.36 12.03
C ALA A 130 -0.73 8.39 11.36
N ASN A 131 -0.94 8.68 10.07
CA ASN A 131 -0.17 9.69 9.35
C ASN A 131 -0.40 11.11 9.90
N VAL A 132 -1.63 11.44 10.32
CA VAL A 132 -1.94 12.73 10.98
C VAL A 132 -1.22 12.85 12.32
N ALA A 133 -1.22 11.79 13.13
CA ALA A 133 -0.49 11.78 14.40
C ALA A 133 1.01 12.02 14.18
N ILE A 134 1.63 11.32 13.22
CA ILE A 134 3.04 11.48 12.86
C ILE A 134 3.36 12.90 12.36
N ALA A 135 2.48 13.51 11.56
CA ALA A 135 2.65 14.88 11.10
C ALA A 135 2.61 15.89 12.27
N ASN A 136 1.73 15.68 13.25
CA ASN A 136 1.58 16.54 14.41
C ASN A 136 2.71 16.39 15.45
N GLU A 137 3.46 15.29 15.42
CA GLU A 137 4.63 15.05 16.27
C GLU A 137 5.91 15.78 15.79
N GLY A 138 5.83 16.62 14.76
CA GLY A 138 6.95 17.45 14.29
C GLY A 138 7.87 16.76 13.27
N SER A 139 7.39 15.71 12.61
CA SER A 139 8.09 15.13 11.46
C SER A 139 8.17 16.13 10.29
N ALA A 140 9.16 15.98 9.40
CA ALA A 140 9.40 16.87 8.26
C ALA A 140 8.28 16.89 7.18
N ARG A 141 7.11 16.32 7.48
CA ARG A 141 5.95 16.34 6.60
C ARG A 141 5.13 17.60 6.88
N PRO A 142 4.70 18.35 5.86
CA PRO A 142 3.79 19.47 6.06
C PRO A 142 2.54 18.98 6.80
N GLY A 143 2.04 19.78 7.75
CA GLY A 143 0.81 19.47 8.48
C GLY A 143 -0.30 19.13 7.49
N LEU A 144 -0.95 17.98 7.69
CA LEU A 144 -2.09 17.58 6.87
C LEU A 144 -3.26 18.53 7.16
N ASP A 145 -3.98 18.94 6.12
CA ASP A 145 -5.18 19.77 6.27
C ASP A 145 -6.29 18.97 6.96
N ASP A 146 -6.64 19.36 8.20
CA ASP A 146 -7.68 18.73 9.02
C ASP A 146 -9.03 18.63 8.30
N GLU A 147 -9.39 19.62 7.47
CA GLU A 147 -10.66 19.60 6.73
C GLU A 147 -10.62 18.59 5.58
N LEU A 148 -9.48 18.48 4.89
CA LEU A 148 -9.26 17.44 3.88
C LEU A 148 -9.32 16.05 4.50
N VAL A 149 -8.69 15.85 5.67
CA VAL A 149 -8.71 14.58 6.41
C VAL A 149 -10.14 14.19 6.79
N LYS A 150 -10.91 15.10 7.39
CA LYS A 150 -12.31 14.86 7.76
C LYS A 150 -13.16 14.53 6.53
N ALA A 151 -12.99 15.28 5.45
CA ALA A 151 -13.73 15.07 4.21
C ALA A 151 -13.41 13.70 3.57
N ALA A 152 -12.15 13.26 3.59
CA ALA A 152 -11.76 11.95 3.08
C ALA A 152 -12.33 10.80 3.91
N ILE A 153 -12.27 10.88 5.25
CA ILE A 153 -12.87 9.87 6.15
C ILE A 153 -14.38 9.76 5.94
N LEU A 154 -15.05 10.91 5.77
CA LEU A 154 -16.47 10.97 5.48
C LEU A 154 -16.80 10.30 4.13
N GLU A 155 -16.01 10.59 3.09
CA GLU A 155 -16.18 10.04 1.74
C GLU A 155 -16.02 8.51 1.72
N ILE A 156 -15.03 7.95 2.44
CA ILE A 156 -14.89 6.50 2.67
C ILE A 156 -16.14 5.91 3.34
N SER A 157 -16.71 6.64 4.30
CA SER A 157 -17.83 6.16 5.12
C SER A 157 -19.19 6.23 4.41
N GLN A 158 -19.38 7.15 3.47
CA GLN A 158 -20.68 7.44 2.84
C GLN A 158 -20.87 6.85 1.43
N THR A 159 -19.78 6.53 0.73
CA THR A 159 -19.71 5.91 -0.61
C THR A 159 -20.80 6.23 -1.63
N PHE A 160 -20.43 7.10 -2.58
CA PHE A 160 -21.18 7.40 -3.81
C PHE A 160 -20.43 7.04 -5.10
N PHE A 161 -19.34 6.27 -5.00
CA PHE A 161 -18.42 5.96 -6.11
C PHE A 161 -17.98 4.49 -6.07
N HIS A 162 -17.54 3.97 -7.22
CA HIS A 162 -16.94 2.64 -7.34
C HIS A 162 -15.43 2.83 -7.46
N ALA A 163 -14.69 2.49 -6.41
CA ALA A 163 -13.24 2.56 -6.42
C ALA A 163 -12.57 1.30 -5.86
N TYR A 164 -11.33 1.10 -6.28
CA TYR A 164 -10.49 -0.03 -5.93
C TYR A 164 -9.11 0.45 -5.51
N CYS A 165 -8.45 -0.31 -4.65
CA CYS A 165 -7.00 -0.31 -4.47
C CYS A 165 -6.41 -1.56 -5.14
N ASN A 166 -5.13 -1.53 -5.51
CA ASN A 166 -4.41 -2.72 -5.99
C ASN A 166 -3.67 -3.44 -4.85
#